data_AF-E8LJY6-F1
#
_entry.id   AF-E8LJY6-F1
#
_cell.length_a   1.000
_cell.length_b   1.000
_cell.length_c   1.000
_cell.angle_alpha   90.00
_cell.angle_beta   90.00
_cell.angle_gamma   90.00
#
_symmetry.space_group_name_H-M   'P 1'
#
loop_
_entity.id
_entity.type
_entity.pdbx_description
1 polymer ?
#
loop_
_entity_poly.entity_id
_entity_poly.type
_entity_poly.pdbx_seq_one_letter_code
_entity_poly.pdbx_strand_id
1 'polypeptide(L)'
;MMINLTELPLSVTSFSEFCDRGKIYVDKTDLVADLAKFDAPIFLSRPCRFGKSTLLSTFHELFSNGLDKFQGLKIVTDNLWNDRTYNVIHLDLSKIKVIPNLEVKQAFVES
;
A
#
# COMPACT_ATOMS: atom_id res chain seq x y z
N MET A 1 -12.40 -17.24 22.86
CA MET A 1 -12.49 -17.32 21.39
C MET A 1 -11.17 -17.87 20.88
N MET A 2 -11.18 -18.99 20.15
CA MET A 2 -9.95 -19.60 19.62
C MET A 2 -9.66 -18.94 18.27
N ILE A 3 -8.47 -18.34 18.11
CA ILE A 3 -8.09 -17.67 16.85
C ILE A 3 -7.88 -18.75 15.79
N ASN A 4 -8.61 -18.68 14.69
CA ASN A 4 -8.38 -19.56 13.56
C ASN A 4 -7.17 -19.08 12.76
N LEU A 5 -6.09 -19.87 12.77
CA LEU A 5 -4.83 -19.52 12.10
C LEU A 5 -5.00 -19.33 10.59
N THR A 6 -6.03 -19.91 9.95
CA THR A 6 -6.29 -19.69 8.52
C THR A 6 -6.78 -18.28 8.20
N GLU A 7 -7.30 -17.56 9.18
CA GLU A 7 -7.76 -16.17 9.05
C GLU A 7 -6.62 -15.17 9.17
N LEU A 8 -5.45 -15.62 9.68
CA LEU A 8 -4.25 -14.80 9.75
C LEU A 8 -3.57 -14.68 8.38
N PRO A 9 -3.05 -13.50 8.04
CA PRO A 9 -2.45 -13.19 6.75
C PRO A 9 -0.97 -13.59 6.70
N LEU A 10 -0.65 -14.86 6.94
CA LEU A 10 0.73 -15.32 7.07
C LEU A 10 1.55 -15.24 5.78
N SER A 11 0.89 -15.27 4.61
CA SER A 11 1.54 -15.20 3.29
C SER A 11 0.99 -14.09 2.39
N VAL A 12 0.02 -13.32 2.87
CA VAL A 12 -0.67 -12.30 2.08
C VAL A 12 -0.25 -10.94 2.61
N THR A 13 0.20 -10.07 1.70
CA THR A 13 0.61 -8.70 2.06
C THR A 13 -0.15 -7.63 1.30
N SER A 14 -0.93 -7.97 0.27
CA SER A 14 -1.76 -7.02 -0.49
C SER A 14 -3.06 -6.73 0.22
N PHE A 15 -3.32 -5.47 0.57
CA PHE A 15 -4.54 -4.98 1.21
C PHE A 15 -5.82 -5.50 0.54
N SER A 16 -5.90 -5.41 -0.80
CA SER A 16 -7.00 -5.97 -1.57
C SER A 16 -7.25 -7.44 -1.25
N GLU A 17 -6.19 -8.24 -1.24
CA GLU A 17 -6.29 -9.68 -1.02
C GLU A 17 -6.70 -10.03 0.42
N PHE A 18 -6.41 -9.17 1.42
CA PHE A 18 -6.99 -9.34 2.77
C PHE A 18 -8.50 -9.16 2.73
N CYS A 19 -8.96 -8.08 2.11
CA CYS A 19 -10.38 -7.77 2.02
C CYS A 19 -11.14 -8.86 1.26
N ASP A 20 -10.63 -9.25 0.09
CA ASP A 20 -11.27 -10.25 -0.79
C ASP A 20 -11.34 -11.64 -0.14
N ARG A 21 -10.37 -11.97 0.73
CA ARG A 21 -10.30 -13.27 1.42
C ARG A 21 -10.82 -13.25 2.86
N GLY A 22 -11.40 -12.13 3.32
CA GLY A 22 -11.92 -11.98 4.68
C GLY A 22 -10.88 -12.26 5.77
N LYS A 23 -9.63 -11.83 5.57
CA LYS A 23 -8.55 -12.02 6.56
C LYS A 23 -8.68 -11.02 7.71
N ILE A 24 -8.13 -11.40 8.86
CA ILE A 24 -8.03 -10.49 10.01
C ILE A 24 -7.07 -9.35 9.63
N TYR A 25 -7.59 -8.13 9.68
CA TYR A 25 -6.85 -6.90 9.45
C TYR A 25 -6.92 -6.03 10.70
N VAL A 26 -5.76 -5.53 11.16
CA VAL A 26 -5.71 -4.58 12.27
C VAL A 26 -5.90 -3.18 11.69
N ASP A 27 -7.06 -2.60 11.93
CA ASP A 27 -7.42 -1.32 11.35
C ASP A 27 -6.55 -0.17 11.88
N LYS A 28 -5.88 0.50 10.95
CA LYS A 28 -5.05 1.71 11.12
C LYS A 28 -5.32 2.73 10.02
N THR A 29 -6.50 2.66 9.40
CA THR A 29 -6.84 3.48 8.24
C THR A 29 -7.05 4.96 8.58
N ASP A 30 -7.28 5.28 9.86
CA ASP A 30 -7.17 6.62 10.41
C ASP A 30 -5.78 7.23 10.19
N LEU A 31 -4.73 6.49 10.56
CA LEU A 31 -3.34 6.92 10.36
C LEU A 31 -2.95 6.99 8.88
N VAL A 32 -3.52 6.13 8.05
CA VAL A 32 -3.34 6.17 6.59
C VAL A 32 -3.88 7.48 6.03
N ALA A 33 -5.09 7.88 6.43
CA ALA A 33 -5.70 9.14 6.01
C ALA A 33 -4.88 10.36 6.46
N ASP A 34 -4.33 10.34 7.68
CA ASP A 34 -3.47 11.43 8.15
C ASP A 34 -2.14 11.49 7.40
N LEU A 35 -1.53 10.33 7.12
CA LEU A 35 -0.28 10.28 6.37
C LEU A 35 -0.47 10.71 4.91
N ALA A 36 -1.62 10.43 4.31
CA ALA A 36 -1.95 10.85 2.95
C ALA A 36 -2.09 12.37 2.77
N LYS A 37 -2.32 13.12 3.86
CA LYS A 37 -2.40 14.59 3.82
C LYS A 37 -1.03 15.27 3.79
N PHE A 38 0.06 14.54 4.05
CA PHE A 38 1.40 15.11 3.98
C PHE A 38 1.80 15.39 2.52
N ASP A 39 2.26 16.61 2.23
CA ASP A 39 2.65 17.02 0.87
C ASP A 39 4.09 16.66 0.49
N ALA A 40 4.82 16.00 1.40
CA ALA A 40 6.24 15.71 1.25
C ALA A 40 6.50 14.22 0.96
N PRO A 41 7.59 13.88 0.26
CA PRO A 41 8.00 12.48 0.09
C PRO A 41 8.24 11.78 1.42
N ILE A 42 7.64 10.60 1.60
CA ILE A 42 7.75 9.79 2.82
C ILE A 42 8.68 8.60 2.57
N PHE A 43 9.66 8.42 3.45
CA PHE A 43 10.57 7.27 3.43
C PHE A 43 10.25 6.29 4.58
N LEU A 44 9.93 5.03 4.25
CA LEU A 44 9.59 3.98 5.21
C LEU A 44 10.81 3.09 5.55
N SER A 45 11.59 3.45 6.56
CA SER A 45 12.93 2.86 6.84
C SER A 45 13.02 1.72 7.87
N ARG A 46 11.90 1.25 8.46
CA ARG A 46 11.89 0.30 9.60
C ARG A 46 12.35 -1.15 9.24
N PRO A 47 12.59 -2.06 10.22
CA PRO A 47 13.11 -3.43 9.98
C PRO A 47 12.24 -4.31 9.06
N CYS A 48 12.81 -5.40 8.54
CA CYS A 48 12.09 -6.38 7.71
C CYS A 48 10.82 -6.90 8.42
N ARG A 49 9.78 -7.25 7.66
CA ARG A 49 8.49 -7.80 8.14
C ARG A 49 7.59 -6.87 8.97
N PHE A 50 7.89 -5.57 9.00
CA PHE A 50 7.05 -4.56 9.66
C PHE A 50 5.78 -4.13 8.88
N GLY A 51 5.35 -4.90 7.88
CA GLY A 51 4.12 -4.58 7.13
C GLY A 51 4.21 -3.38 6.17
N LYS A 52 5.43 -2.97 5.76
CA LYS A 52 5.62 -1.87 4.80
C LYS A 52 4.91 -2.12 3.47
N SER A 53 5.04 -3.33 2.91
CA SER A 53 4.37 -3.71 1.67
C SER A 53 2.84 -3.64 1.79
N THR A 54 2.31 -4.04 2.95
CA THR A 54 0.88 -3.93 3.24
C THR A 54 0.44 -2.47 3.29
N LEU A 55 1.17 -1.62 4.00
CA LEU A 55 0.86 -0.19 4.04
C LEU A 55 0.89 0.45 2.63
N LEU A 56 1.91 0.15 1.82
CA LEU A 56 1.99 0.63 0.44
C LEU A 56 0.82 0.13 -0.42
N SER A 57 0.42 -1.13 -0.25
CA SER A 57 -0.74 -1.67 -0.95
C SER A 57 -2.07 -1.04 -0.50
N THR A 58 -2.18 -0.64 0.76
CA THR A 58 -3.33 0.12 1.27
C THR A 58 -3.39 1.50 0.62
N PHE A 59 -2.27 2.21 0.52
CA PHE A 59 -2.21 3.49 -0.21
C PHE A 59 -2.56 3.32 -1.69
N HIS A 60 -2.03 2.28 -2.33
CA HIS A 60 -2.34 1.99 -3.72
C HIS A 60 -3.85 1.80 -3.92
N GLU A 61 -4.50 1.02 -3.06
CA GLU A 61 -5.95 0.81 -3.12
C GLU A 61 -6.73 2.11 -2.86
N LEU A 62 -6.36 2.85 -1.81
CA LEU A 62 -7.02 4.11 -1.44
C LEU A 62 -6.94 5.15 -2.57
N PHE A 63 -5.75 5.35 -3.13
CA PHE A 63 -5.55 6.35 -4.17
C PHE A 63 -6.10 5.90 -5.52
N SER A 64 -6.02 4.62 -5.89
CA SER A 64 -6.49 4.17 -7.22
C SER A 64 -8.00 3.93 -7.25
N ASN A 65 -8.55 3.35 -6.18
CA ASN A 65 -9.92 2.82 -6.14
C ASN A 65 -10.79 3.47 -5.05
N GLY A 66 -10.26 4.42 -4.27
CA GLY A 66 -11.03 5.11 -3.25
C GLY A 66 -11.42 4.20 -2.09
N LEU A 67 -12.69 4.27 -1.67
CA LEU A 67 -13.19 3.64 -0.44
C LEU A 67 -13.87 2.29 -0.66
N ASP A 68 -13.80 1.72 -1.88
CA ASP A 68 -14.51 0.49 -2.24
C ASP A 68 -14.16 -0.68 -1.32
N LYS A 69 -12.88 -0.86 -0.99
CA LYS A 69 -12.40 -1.93 -0.09
C LYS A 69 -12.24 -1.51 1.37
N PHE A 70 -12.73 -0.32 1.74
CA PHE A 70 -12.55 0.26 3.08
C PHE A 70 -13.83 0.26 3.92
N GLN A 71 -14.91 -0.32 3.41
CA GLN A 71 -16.19 -0.36 4.10
C GLN A 71 -16.08 -1.04 5.48
N GLY A 72 -16.55 -0.34 6.52
CA GLY A 72 -16.46 -0.79 7.91
C GLY A 72 -15.11 -0.52 8.60
N LEU A 73 -14.15 0.10 7.92
CA LEU A 73 -12.90 0.59 8.52
C LEU A 73 -13.04 2.06 8.93
N LYS A 74 -12.19 2.48 9.87
CA LYS A 74 -12.17 3.85 10.44
C LYS A 74 -12.20 4.96 9.41
N ILE A 75 -11.44 4.82 8.32
CA ILE A 75 -11.41 5.84 7.26
C ILE A 75 -12.79 6.13 6.66
N VAL A 76 -13.68 5.14 6.62
CA VAL A 76 -15.08 5.28 6.19
C VAL A 76 -15.98 5.67 7.36
N THR A 77 -15.89 4.98 8.51
CA THR A 77 -16.80 5.23 9.65
C THR A 77 -16.67 6.64 10.21
N ASP A 78 -15.46 7.19 10.19
CA ASP A 78 -15.14 8.50 10.73
C ASP A 78 -15.07 9.57 9.61
N ASN A 79 -15.44 9.20 8.37
CA ASN A 79 -15.46 10.05 7.18
C ASN A 79 -14.15 10.81 6.92
N LEU A 80 -13.02 10.11 7.04
CA LEU A 80 -11.68 10.72 7.01
C LEU A 80 -11.12 10.95 5.61
N TRP A 81 -11.82 10.48 4.57
CA TRP A 81 -11.39 10.57 3.17
C TRP A 81 -12.50 11.12 2.28
N ASN A 82 -12.26 12.28 1.65
CA ASN A 82 -13.22 12.95 0.77
C ASN A 82 -12.57 13.41 -0.54
N ASP A 83 -11.48 12.74 -0.95
CA ASP A 83 -10.70 13.11 -2.13
C ASP A 83 -10.98 12.18 -3.32
N ARG A 84 -10.52 12.57 -4.51
CA ARG A 84 -10.63 11.81 -5.76
C ARG A 84 -9.67 10.62 -5.79
N THR A 85 -9.84 9.79 -6.81
CA THR A 85 -8.86 8.77 -7.20
C THR A 85 -7.79 9.34 -8.14
N TYR A 86 -6.66 8.65 -8.20
CA TYR A 86 -5.43 9.07 -8.85
C TYR A 86 -4.85 7.93 -9.69
N ASN A 87 -4.10 8.29 -10.74
CA ASN A 87 -3.25 7.33 -11.46
C ASN A 87 -2.01 7.03 -10.61
N VAL A 88 -1.98 5.88 -9.96
CA VAL A 88 -0.87 5.46 -9.09
C VAL A 88 0.18 4.70 -9.91
N ILE A 89 1.44 5.12 -9.80
CA ILE A 89 2.58 4.42 -10.39
C ILE A 89 3.25 3.59 -9.29
N HIS A 90 3.22 2.26 -9.43
CA HIS A 90 3.92 1.35 -8.53
C HIS A 90 5.18 0.80 -9.21
N LEU A 91 6.35 1.12 -8.66
CA LEU A 91 7.64 0.64 -9.13
C LEU A 91 8.13 -0.51 -8.23
N ASP A 92 8.11 -1.73 -8.75
CA ASP A 92 8.70 -2.90 -8.09
C ASP A 92 10.14 -3.12 -8.59
N LEU A 93 11.11 -2.80 -7.74
CA LEU A 93 12.53 -2.95 -8.03
C LEU A 93 13.11 -4.27 -7.50
N SER A 94 12.29 -5.15 -6.91
CA SER A 94 12.76 -6.40 -6.28
C SER A 94 13.36 -7.40 -7.27
N LYS A 95 12.99 -7.29 -8.55
CA LYS A 95 13.44 -8.19 -9.63
C LYS A 95 14.56 -7.61 -10.49
N ILE A 96 15.05 -6.41 -10.16
CA ILE A 96 16.12 -5.79 -10.91
C ILE A 96 17.40 -6.60 -10.69
N LYS A 97 17.91 -7.19 -11.77
CA LYS A 97 19.26 -7.75 -11.79
C LYS A 97 20.21 -6.59 -12.01
N VAL A 98 21.08 -6.34 -11.03
CA VAL A 98 22.21 -5.42 -11.23
C VAL A 98 23.11 -6.06 -12.28
N ILE A 99 23.19 -5.44 -13.46
CA ILE A 99 24.17 -5.79 -14.48
C ILE A 99 25.38 -4.91 -14.20
N PRO A 100 26.52 -5.46 -13.73
CA PRO A 100 27.74 -4.68 -13.57
C PRO A 100 28.14 -4.07 -14.92
N ASN A 101 28.49 -2.79 -14.94
CA ASN A 101 28.98 -2.03 -16.12
C ASN A 101 27.93 -1.63 -17.18
N LEU A 102 26.65 -1.50 -16.83
CA LEU A 102 25.69 -0.87 -17.73
C LEU A 102 25.91 0.66 -17.73
N GLU A 103 26.58 1.19 -18.75
CA GLU A 103 26.59 2.64 -19.00
C GLU A 103 25.15 3.09 -19.33
N VAL A 104 24.59 3.95 -18.48
CA VAL A 104 23.30 4.61 -18.75
C VAL A 104 23.54 5.64 -19.86
N LYS A 105 23.46 5.21 -21.12
CA LYS A 105 23.38 6.15 -22.24
C LYS A 105 22.02 6.85 -22.18
N GLN A 106 22.06 8.18 -22.14
CA GLN A 106 20.91 9.09 -22.15
C GLN A 106 19.81 8.60 -23.09
N ALA A 107 18.69 8.15 -22.53
CA ALA A 107 17.46 7.85 -23.25
C ALA A 107 16.40 8.94 -23.03
N PHE A 108 16.82 10.18 -22.73
CA PHE A 108 15.94 11.35 -22.58
C PHE A 108 16.45 12.54 -23.39
N VAL A 109 16.72 12.31 -24.67
CA VAL A 109 16.74 13.38 -25.68
C VAL A 109 15.90 12.87 -26.83
N GLU A 110 14.64 13.29 -26.85
CA GLU A 110 13.72 13.47 -27.99
C GLU A 110 12.27 13.34 -27.51
N SER A 111 11.73 14.48 -27.08
CA SER A 111 10.32 14.82 -27.10
C SER A 111 10.23 16.26 -27.55
#